data_AF-A0A959E366-F1
#
_entry.id   AF-A0A959E366-F1
#
_cell.length_a   1.000
_cell.length_b   1.000
_cell.length_c   1.000
_cell.angle_alpha   90.00
_cell.angle_beta   90.00
_cell.angle_gamma   90.00
#
_symmetry.space_group_name_H-M   'P 1'
#
loop_
_entity.id
_entity.type
_entity.pdbx_description
1 polymer ?
#
loop_
_entity_poly.entity_id
_entity_poly.type
_entity_poly.pdbx_seq_one_letter_code
_entity_poly.pdbx_strand_id
1 'polypeptide(L)'
;MGIEQLLLERAQKEGREQGLNQGLEEGRELGLEQGLEQGREQGLEQGLELARSQVILNAKKKGIDIEVIADLVGLSVEEVNGILKKNE
;
A
#
# COMPACT_ATOMS: atom_id res chain seq x y z
N MET A 1 44.06 19.35 31.37
CA MET A 1 42.96 19.27 30.38
C MET A 1 42.07 20.47 30.62
N GLY A 2 42.00 21.39 29.65
CA GLY A 2 41.36 22.70 29.80
C GLY A 2 39.84 22.64 29.60
N ILE A 3 39.11 23.53 30.27
CA ILE A 3 37.63 23.65 30.20
C ILE A 3 37.13 23.73 28.74
N GLU A 4 37.90 24.34 27.83
CA GLU A 4 37.58 24.43 26.40
C GLU A 4 37.49 23.06 25.70
N GLN A 5 38.39 22.12 26.00
CA GLN A 5 38.32 20.77 25.42
C GLN A 5 37.05 20.04 25.87
N LEU A 6 36.72 20.16 27.16
CA LEU A 6 35.51 19.55 27.72
C LEU A 6 34.23 20.12 27.08
N LEU A 7 34.19 21.43 26.85
CA LEU A 7 33.06 22.09 26.19
C LEU A 7 32.93 21.65 24.73
N LEU A 8 34.04 21.54 24.00
CA LEU A 8 34.03 21.07 22.61
C LEU A 8 33.57 19.61 22.49
N GLU A 9 34.08 18.72 23.34
CA GLU A 9 33.65 17.31 23.36
C GLU A 9 32.16 17.18 23.66
N ARG A 10 31.66 17.97 24.62
CA ARG A 10 30.24 18.01 24.96
C ARG A 10 29.38 18.49 23.80
N ALA A 11 29.76 19.61 23.16
CA ALA A 11 29.04 20.15 22.01
C ALA A 11 29.03 19.16 20.83
N GLN A 12 30.14 18.47 20.56
CA GLN A 12 30.21 17.43 19.52
C GLN A 12 29.38 16.21 19.84
N LYS A 13 29.27 15.83 21.12
CA LYS A 13 28.42 14.73 21.56
C LYS A 13 26.95 15.10 21.42
N GLU A 14 26.56 16.27 21.92
CA GLU A 14 25.19 16.78 21.84
C GLU A 14 24.75 16.96 20.39
N GLY A 15 25.59 17.54 19.52
CA GLY A 15 25.29 17.68 18.09
C GLY A 15 25.13 16.34 17.37
N ARG A 16 25.94 15.33 17.72
CA ARG A 16 25.80 13.97 17.16
C ARG A 16 24.53 13.28 17.65
N GLU A 17 24.21 13.39 18.93
CA GLU A 17 22.99 12.82 19.51
C GLU A 17 21.74 13.48 18.90
N GLN A 18 21.74 14.81 18.74
CA GLN A 18 20.66 15.55 18.11
C GLN A 18 20.48 15.14 16.65
N GLY A 19 21.56 15.13 15.86
CA GLY A 19 21.49 14.73 14.45
C GLY A 19 21.04 13.29 14.25
N LEU A 20 21.48 12.37 15.12
CA LEU A 20 21.02 10.98 15.08
C LEU A 20 19.54 10.85 15.44
N ASN A 21 19.10 11.53 16.50
CA ASN A 21 17.70 11.49 16.92
C ASN A 21 16.78 12.09 15.84
N GLN A 22 17.14 13.25 15.28
CA GLN A 22 16.40 13.88 14.19
C GLN A 22 16.33 12.97 12.95
N GLY A 23 17.47 12.42 12.51
CA GLY A 23 17.48 11.54 11.35
C GLY A 23 16.69 10.24 11.54
N LEU A 24 16.69 9.68 12.76
CA LEU A 24 15.88 8.51 13.09
C LEU A 24 14.39 8.83 13.15
N GLU A 25 14.02 9.97 13.74
CA GLU A 25 12.63 10.41 13.83
C GLU A 25 12.06 10.70 12.44
N GLU A 26 12.75 11.52 11.65
CA GLU A 26 12.36 11.83 10.26
C GLU A 26 12.30 10.57 9.40
N GLY A 27 13.32 9.72 9.47
CA GLY A 27 13.36 8.47 8.70
C GLY A 27 12.23 7.51 9.08
N ARG A 28 11.88 7.44 10.37
CA ARG A 28 10.77 6.61 10.85
C ARG A 28 9.43 7.17 10.41
N GLU A 29 9.21 8.48 10.51
CA GLU A 29 7.97 9.11 10.09
C GLU A 29 7.73 8.94 8.59
N LEU A 30 8.73 9.27 7.77
CA LEU A 30 8.65 9.11 6.31
C LEU A 30 8.42 7.64 5.92
N GLY A 31 9.15 6.72 6.55
CA GLY A 31 9.00 5.29 6.26
C GLY A 31 7.62 4.74 6.64
N LEU A 32 7.05 5.20 7.76
CA LEU A 32 5.71 4.79 8.19
C LEU A 32 4.63 5.39 7.29
N GLU A 33 4.73 6.67 6.94
CA GLU A 33 3.75 7.34 6.07
C GLU A 33 3.71 6.67 4.69
N GLN A 34 4.88 6.47 4.06
CA GLN A 34 4.99 5.81 2.76
C GLN A 34 4.48 4.37 2.82
N GLY A 35 4.87 3.61 3.85
CA GLY A 35 4.45 2.22 4.00
C GLY A 35 2.95 2.08 4.21
N LEU A 36 2.33 2.96 4.99
CA LEU A 36 0.89 2.96 5.21
C LEU A 36 0.11 3.38 3.97
N GLU A 37 0.56 4.41 3.26
CA GLU A 37 -0.09 4.87 2.03
C GLU A 37 -0.07 3.78 0.96
N GLN A 38 1.12 3.22 0.69
CA GLN A 38 1.28 2.14 -0.30
C GLN A 38 0.48 0.89 0.09
N GLY A 39 0.56 0.48 1.36
CA GLY A 39 -0.19 -0.69 1.84
C GLY A 39 -1.70 -0.50 1.75
N ARG A 40 -2.20 0.70 2.05
CA ARG A 40 -3.63 1.03 1.95
C ARG A 40 -4.10 1.05 0.50
N GLU A 41 -3.34 1.66 -0.40
CA GLU A 41 -3.68 1.72 -1.82
C GLU A 41 -3.71 0.33 -2.45
N GLN A 42 -2.64 -0.46 -2.27
CA GLN A 42 -2.56 -1.83 -2.77
C GLN A 42 -3.67 -2.71 -2.18
N GLY A 43 -3.93 -2.61 -0.88
CA GLY A 43 -4.97 -3.38 -0.22
C GLY A 43 -6.38 -3.04 -0.72
N LEU A 44 -6.65 -1.76 -1.00
CA LEU A 44 -7.92 -1.31 -1.55
C LEU A 44 -8.11 -1.81 -2.99
N GLU A 45 -7.09 -1.67 -3.84
CA GLU A 45 -7.13 -2.13 -5.23
C GLU A 45 -7.36 -3.65 -5.30
N GLN A 46 -6.58 -4.44 -4.55
CA GLN A 46 -6.74 -5.89 -4.46
C GLN A 46 -8.13 -6.27 -3.93
N GLY A 47 -8.63 -5.56 -2.90
CA GLY A 47 -9.96 -5.79 -2.35
C GLY A 47 -11.08 -5.56 -3.37
N LEU A 48 -10.97 -4.48 -4.16
CA LEU A 48 -11.92 -4.17 -5.21
C LEU A 48 -11.90 -5.19 -6.35
N GLU A 49 -10.71 -5.63 -6.79
CA GLU A 49 -10.57 -6.66 -7.82
C GLU A 49 -11.16 -8.01 -7.37
N LEU A 50 -10.89 -8.41 -6.12
CA LEU A 50 -11.45 -9.63 -5.53
C LEU A 50 -12.97 -9.56 -5.44
N ALA A 51 -13.51 -8.43 -4.96
CA ALA A 51 -14.95 -8.22 -4.89
C ALA A 51 -15.61 -8.29 -6.27
N ARG A 52 -15.01 -7.62 -7.27
CA ARG A 52 -15.51 -7.61 -8.66
C ARG A 52 -15.49 -9.02 -9.25
N SER A 53 -14.41 -9.77 -9.05
CA SER A 53 -14.28 -11.16 -9.49
C SER A 53 -15.33 -12.06 -8.83
N GLN A 54 -15.55 -11.89 -7.53
CA GLN A 54 -16.54 -12.66 -6.78
C GLN A 54 -17.97 -12.42 -7.28
N VAL A 55 -18.30 -11.17 -7.62
CA VAL A 55 -19.60 -10.81 -8.22
C VAL A 55 -19.78 -11.51 -9.55
N ILE A 56 -18.77 -11.47 -10.43
CA ILE A 56 -18.79 -12.12 -11.75
C ILE A 56 -19.01 -13.63 -11.61
N LEU A 57 -18.24 -14.30 -10.74
CA LEU A 57 -18.36 -15.74 -10.50
C LEU A 57 -19.74 -16.12 -9.97
N ASN A 58 -20.26 -15.34 -9.01
CA ASN A 58 -21.58 -15.60 -8.44
C ASN A 58 -22.69 -15.37 -9.46
N ALA A 59 -22.59 -14.34 -10.30
CA ALA A 59 -23.54 -14.07 -11.37
C ALA A 59 -23.54 -15.21 -12.39
N LYS A 60 -22.36 -15.67 -12.81
CA LYS A 60 -22.24 -16.82 -13.73
C LYS A 60 -22.82 -18.10 -13.13
N LYS A 61 -22.56 -18.39 -11.85
CA LYS A 61 -23.14 -19.53 -11.13
C LYS A 61 -24.66 -19.49 -11.05
N LYS A 62 -25.26 -18.29 -11.04
CA LYS A 62 -26.71 -18.08 -11.09
C LYS A 62 -27.30 -18.16 -12.50
N GLY A 63 -26.48 -18.43 -13.52
CA GLY A 63 -26.92 -18.54 -14.90
C GLY A 63 -27.21 -17.20 -15.59
N ILE A 64 -26.69 -16.09 -15.04
CA ILE A 64 -26.80 -14.78 -15.70
C ILE A 64 -25.93 -14.79 -16.97
N ASP A 65 -26.46 -14.21 -18.04
CA ASP A 65 -25.77 -14.11 -19.31
C ASP A 65 -24.50 -13.24 -19.19
N ILE A 66 -23.45 -13.62 -19.93
CA ILE A 66 -22.16 -12.96 -19.83
C ILE A 66 -22.18 -11.52 -20.31
N GLU A 67 -23.02 -11.20 -21.30
CA GLU A 67 -23.19 -9.84 -21.83
C GLU A 67 -23.84 -8.95 -20.76
N VAL A 68 -24.82 -9.49 -20.02
CA VAL A 68 -25.47 -8.80 -18.90
C VAL A 68 -24.50 -8.62 -17.73
N ILE A 69 -23.66 -9.62 -17.43
CA ILE A 69 -22.65 -9.50 -16.38
C ILE A 69 -21.66 -8.39 -16.72
N ALA A 70 -21.18 -8.35 -17.96
CA ALA A 70 -20.24 -7.35 -18.47
C ALA A 70 -20.81 -5.93 -18.33
N ASP A 71 -22.07 -5.72 -18.71
CA ASP A 71 -22.77 -4.45 -18.54
C ASP A 71 -22.91 -4.05 -17.06
N LEU A 72 -23.37 -4.97 -16.20
CA LEU A 72 -23.58 -4.70 -14.77
C LEU A 72 -22.29 -4.33 -14.02
N VAL A 73 -21.17 -4.97 -14.36
CA VAL A 73 -19.88 -4.70 -13.71
C VAL A 73 -19.05 -3.64 -14.45
N GLY A 74 -19.53 -3.13 -15.59
CA GLY A 74 -18.83 -2.14 -16.41
C GLY A 74 -17.49 -2.65 -16.94
N LEU A 75 -17.47 -3.88 -17.46
CA LEU A 75 -16.31 -4.52 -18.09
C LEU A 75 -16.67 -4.99 -19.50
N SER A 76 -15.67 -5.27 -20.32
CA SER A 76 -15.87 -5.97 -21.58
C SER A 76 -16.17 -7.46 -21.35
N VAL A 77 -16.82 -8.08 -22.34
CA VAL A 77 -17.05 -9.53 -22.32
C VAL A 77 -15.73 -10.31 -22.30
N GLU A 78 -14.65 -9.80 -22.91
CA GLU A 78 -13.33 -10.43 -22.83
C GLU A 78 -12.76 -10.38 -21.41
N GLU A 79 -12.88 -9.24 -20.72
CA GLU A 79 -12.41 -9.09 -19.34
C GLU A 79 -13.14 -10.03 -18.38
N VAL A 80 -14.48 -10.11 -18.50
CA VAL A 80 -15.30 -11.05 -17.74
C VAL A 80 -14.89 -12.49 -18.01
N ASN A 81 -14.71 -12.88 -19.27
CA ASN A 81 -14.23 -14.22 -19.63
C ASN A 81 -12.84 -14.50 -19.07
N GLY A 82 -11.93 -13.51 -19.09
CA GLY A 82 -10.60 -13.63 -18.52
C GLY A 82 -10.65 -13.93 -17.02
N ILE A 83 -11.54 -13.27 -16.28
CA ILE A 83 -11.75 -13.51 -14.85
C ILE A 83 -12.35 -14.90 -14.60
N LEU A 84 -13.33 -15.32 -15.40
CA LEU A 84 -13.93 -16.65 -15.28
C LEU A 84 -12.90 -17.76 -15.51
N LYS A 85 -12.07 -17.66 -16.56
CA LYS A 85 -11.03 -18.66 -16.88
C LYS A 85 -9.92 -18.79 -15.82
N LYS A 86 -9.60 -17.70 -15.13
CA LYS A 86 -8.62 -17.73 -14.02
C LYS A 86 -9.13 -18.51 -12.80
N ASN A 87 -10.43 -18.77 -12.72
CA ASN A 87 -11.11 -19.40 -11.58
C ASN A 87 -11.79 -20.73 -11.95
N GLU A 88 -11.54 -21.26 -13.17
CA GLU A 88 -11.84 -22.64 -13.57
C GLU A 88 -10.73 -23.59 -13.07
#